data_AF-A0A6L8RMT2-F1
#
_entry.id   AF-A0A6L8RMT2-F1
#
_cell.length_a   1.000
_cell.length_b   1.000
_cell.length_c   1.000
_cell.angle_alpha   90.00
_cell.angle_beta   90.00
_cell.angle_gamma   90.00
#
_symmetry.space_group_name_H-M   'P 1'
#
loop_
_entity.id
_entity.type
_entity.pdbx_description
1 polymer ?
#
loop_
_entity_poly.entity_id
_entity_poly.type
_entity_poly.pdbx_seq_one_letter_code
_entity_poly.pdbx_strand_id
1 'polypeptide(L)'
;MYEDRAKECSDASFDDIDGEIWSLKEAAAYLDVSYSTALRMARSGELVAWQINDSWKTSKALCKRYVRSQIKKQALICRATYSE
;
A
#
# COMPACT_ATOMS: atom_id res chain seq x y z
N MET A 1 23.80 -4.67 1.61
CA MET A 1 22.82 -4.72 0.49
C MET A 1 21.46 -5.29 0.95
N TYR A 2 20.95 -4.85 2.11
CA TYR A 2 19.58 -5.10 2.57
C TYR A 2 18.94 -3.84 3.19
N GLU A 3 19.67 -2.72 3.20
CA GLU A 3 19.28 -1.50 3.90
C GLU A 3 18.48 -0.56 2.99
N ASP A 4 18.59 -0.69 1.66
CA ASP A 4 17.90 0.18 0.71
C ASP A 4 16.39 -0.09 0.59
N ARG A 5 15.91 -1.29 0.96
CA ARG A 5 14.46 -1.61 0.94
C ARG A 5 13.69 -1.04 2.12
N ALA A 6 14.37 -0.64 3.20
CA ALA A 6 13.71 -0.03 4.36
C ALA A 6 13.32 1.44 4.10
N LYS A 7 13.94 2.08 3.10
CA LYS A 7 13.79 3.53 2.87
C LYS A 7 12.50 3.92 2.14
N GLU A 8 11.77 2.99 1.52
CA GLU A 8 10.46 3.28 0.90
C GLU A 8 9.27 3.11 1.87
N CYS A 9 9.49 2.51 3.05
CA CYS A 9 8.45 2.40 4.08
C CYS A 9 8.32 3.64 4.97
N SER A 10 9.21 4.63 4.88
CA SER A 10 9.28 5.77 5.80
C SER A 10 8.44 6.99 5.44
N ASP A 11 7.70 6.98 4.34
CA ASP A 11 6.87 8.14 3.91
C ASP A 11 5.38 7.99 4.28
N ALA A 12 5.05 7.19 5.30
CA ALA A 12 3.73 7.31 5.92
C ALA A 12 3.79 8.50 6.89
N SER A 13 3.12 9.60 6.55
CA SER A 13 2.98 10.72 7.50
C SER A 13 2.00 10.31 8.60
N PHE A 14 2.07 10.97 9.75
CA PHE A 14 1.10 10.78 10.82
C PHE A 14 -0.35 11.04 10.32
N ASP A 15 -0.52 12.03 9.44
CA ASP A 15 -1.82 12.34 8.80
C ASP A 15 -2.39 11.18 7.98
N ASP A 16 -1.55 10.29 7.44
CA ASP A 16 -2.02 9.10 6.74
C ASP A 16 -2.58 8.05 7.71
N ILE A 17 -2.15 8.04 8.97
CA ILE A 17 -2.58 7.08 10.00
C ILE A 17 -3.84 7.58 10.72
N ASP A 18 -3.97 8.91 10.90
CA ASP A 18 -5.13 9.57 11.54
C ASP A 18 -6.44 9.51 10.72
N GLY A 19 -6.41 8.89 9.54
CA GLY A 19 -7.58 8.68 8.71
C GLY A 19 -8.52 7.56 9.21
N GLU A 20 -9.63 7.39 8.49
CA GLU A 20 -10.58 6.28 8.65
C GLU A 20 -9.84 4.93 8.63
N ILE A 21 -9.81 4.24 9.78
CA ILE A 21 -9.16 2.94 9.96
C ILE A 21 -10.07 1.85 9.37
N TRP A 22 -9.50 1.04 8.49
CA TRP A 22 -10.15 -0.06 7.81
C TRP A 22 -9.57 -1.42 8.21
N SER A 23 -10.43 -2.42 8.22
CA SER A 23 -10.03 -3.82 8.15
C SER A 23 -9.41 -4.15 6.78
N LEU A 24 -8.63 -5.23 6.71
CA LEU A 24 -8.14 -5.71 5.42
C LEU A 24 -9.26 -6.10 4.43
N LYS A 25 -10.45 -6.45 4.89
CA LYS A 25 -11.58 -6.75 3.99
C LYS A 25 -12.07 -5.50 3.28
N GLU A 26 -12.20 -4.40 4.00
CA GLU A 26 -12.57 -3.10 3.44
C GLU A 26 -11.47 -2.56 2.51
N ALA A 27 -10.20 -2.71 2.91
CA ALA A 27 -9.07 -2.35 2.07
C ALA A 27 -9.02 -3.18 0.77
N ALA A 28 -9.27 -4.49 0.86
CA ALA A 28 -9.32 -5.39 -0.29
C ALA A 28 -10.43 -4.99 -1.26
N ALA A 29 -11.63 -4.68 -0.75
CA ALA A 29 -12.74 -4.20 -1.56
C ALA A 29 -12.42 -2.84 -2.21
N TYR A 30 -11.78 -1.92 -1.50
CA TYR A 30 -11.38 -0.62 -2.04
C TYR A 30 -10.32 -0.73 -3.14
N LEU A 31 -9.35 -1.63 -2.96
CA LEU A 31 -8.25 -1.86 -3.91
C LEU A 31 -8.63 -2.80 -5.06
N ASP A 32 -9.86 -3.33 -5.05
CA ASP A 32 -10.37 -4.33 -5.99
C ASP A 32 -9.46 -5.59 -6.09
N VAL A 33 -9.09 -6.14 -4.94
CA VAL A 33 -8.28 -7.36 -4.83
C VAL A 33 -8.92 -8.36 -3.88
N SER A 34 -8.49 -9.63 -3.95
CA SER A 34 -8.90 -10.62 -2.96
C SER A 34 -8.33 -10.31 -1.57
N TYR A 35 -9.03 -10.78 -0.53
CA TYR A 35 -8.54 -10.68 0.85
C TYR A 35 -7.15 -11.33 1.02
N SER A 36 -6.90 -12.48 0.37
CA SER A 36 -5.60 -13.16 0.44
C SER A 36 -4.47 -12.32 -0.14
N THR A 37 -4.75 -11.57 -1.22
CA THR A 37 -3.80 -10.62 -1.81
C THR A 37 -3.56 -9.44 -0.89
N ALA A 38 -4.60 -8.84 -0.31
CA ALA A 38 -4.44 -7.74 0.64
C ALA A 38 -3.64 -8.16 1.88
N LEU A 39 -3.86 -9.38 2.40
CA LEU A 39 -3.08 -9.95 3.50
C LEU A 39 -1.61 -10.17 3.13
N ARG A 40 -1.35 -10.69 1.92
CA ARG A 40 0.02 -10.81 1.40
C ARG A 40 0.70 -9.45 1.35
N MET A 41 0.03 -8.44 0.80
CA MET A 41 0.55 -7.07 0.66
C MET A 41 0.89 -6.45 2.02
N ALA A 42 0.02 -6.64 3.02
CA ALA A 42 0.27 -6.18 4.39
C ALA A 42 1.49 -6.86 5.02
N ARG A 43 1.58 -8.19 4.90
CA ARG A 43 2.71 -8.98 5.43
C ARG A 43 4.03 -8.67 4.74
N SER A 44 4.01 -8.35 3.44
CA SER A 44 5.22 -8.01 2.68
C SER A 44 5.64 -6.55 2.84
N GLY A 45 4.84 -5.71 3.53
CA GLY A 45 5.06 -4.27 3.63
C GLY A 45 4.77 -3.51 2.33
N GLU A 46 4.13 -4.14 1.35
CA GLU A 46 3.73 -3.49 0.10
C GLU A 46 2.57 -2.51 0.35
N LEU A 47 1.67 -2.88 1.26
CA LEU A 47 0.65 -2.00 1.82
C LEU A 47 1.00 -1.74 3.28
N VAL A 48 1.07 -0.46 3.67
CA VAL A 48 1.30 -0.09 5.07
C VAL A 48 0.07 -0.50 5.88
N ALA A 49 0.29 -1.38 6.83
CA ALA A 49 -0.73 -1.97 7.67
C ALA A 49 -0.10 -2.39 9.00
N TRP A 50 -0.92 -2.49 10.04
CA TRP A 50 -0.51 -2.92 11.38
C TRP A 50 -1.52 -3.90 11.96
N GLN A 51 -1.12 -4.65 12.98
CA GLN A 51 -1.98 -5.65 13.61
C GLN A 51 -2.49 -5.14 14.97
N ILE A 52 -3.79 -5.27 15.21
CA ILE A 52 -4.45 -5.02 16.50
C ILE A 52 -5.24 -6.28 16.86
N ASN A 53 -4.91 -6.93 17.98
CA ASN A 53 -5.58 -8.15 18.48
C ASN A 53 -5.84 -9.17 17.35
N ASP A 54 -4.76 -9.61 16.69
CA ASP A 54 -4.76 -10.53 15.55
C ASP A 54 -5.44 -10.05 14.26
N SER A 55 -6.14 -8.91 14.27
CA SER A 55 -6.71 -8.30 13.07
C SER A 55 -5.74 -7.32 12.43
N TRP A 56 -5.47 -7.51 11.15
CA TRP A 56 -4.77 -6.51 10.35
C TRP A 56 -5.67 -5.30 10.06
N LYS A 57 -5.07 -4.11 10.18
CA LYS A 57 -5.68 -2.81 9.98
C LYS A 57 -4.81 -1.97 9.05
N THR A 58 -5.44 -1.09 8.31
CA THR A 58 -4.81 -0.05 7.50
C THR A 58 -5.69 1.19 7.57
N SER A 59 -5.31 2.26 6.88
CA SER A 59 -6.19 3.42 6.70
C SER A 59 -6.56 3.58 5.24
N LYS A 60 -7.68 4.25 5.00
CA LYS A 60 -8.07 4.69 3.65
C LYS A 60 -7.01 5.56 2.97
N ALA A 61 -6.34 6.41 3.74
CA ALA A 61 -5.28 7.28 3.21
C ALA A 61 -4.08 6.46 2.72
N LEU A 62 -3.68 5.44 3.47
CA LEU A 62 -2.60 4.52 3.06
C LEU A 62 -2.97 3.71 1.82
N CYS A 63 -4.23 3.27 1.70
CA CYS A 63 -4.73 2.64 0.46
C CYS A 63 -4.66 3.61 -0.74
N LYS A 64 -5.06 4.87 -0.57
CA LYS A 64 -4.93 5.91 -1.61
C LYS A 64 -3.47 6.17 -1.99
N ARG A 65 -2.57 6.22 -1.00
CA ARG A 65 -1.12 6.38 -1.23
C ARG A 65 -0.56 5.22 -2.05
N TYR A 66 -0.97 3.99 -1.74
CA TYR A 66 -0.61 2.81 -2.52
C TYR A 66 -1.05 2.94 -3.98
N VAL A 67 -2.32 3.26 -4.23
CA VAL A 67 -2.84 3.44 -5.62
C VAL A 67 -2.05 4.51 -6.38
N ARG A 68 -1.77 5.66 -5.74
CA ARG A 68 -0.95 6.72 -6.34
C ARG A 68 0.45 6.26 -6.69
N SER A 69 1.08 5.42 -5.86
CA SER A 69 2.42 4.89 -6.13
C SER A 69 2.41 3.91 -7.31
N GLN A 70 1.38 3.07 -7.42
CA GLN A 70 1.23 2.14 -8.55
C GLN A 70 1.01 2.88 -9.87
N ILE A 71 0.18 3.94 -9.88
CA ILE A 71 -0.04 4.78 -11.06
C ILE A 71 1.28 5.44 -11.50
N LYS A 72 2.06 5.97 -10.56
CA LYS A 72 3.39 6.56 -10.87
C LYS A 72 4.33 5.54 -11.49
N LYS A 73 4.41 4.32 -10.93
CA LYS A 73 5.22 3.22 -11.48
C LYS A 73 4.77 2.87 -12.89
N GLN A 74 3.47 2.74 -13.12
CA GLN A 74 2.92 2.42 -14.43
C GLN A 74 3.18 3.54 -15.47
N ALA A 75 3.07 4.80 -15.07
CA ALA A 75 3.34 5.94 -15.95
C ALA A 75 4.82 5.96 -16.42
N LEU A 76 5.77 5.60 -15.55
CA LEU A 76 7.17 5.45 -15.92
C LEU A 76 7.39 4.34 -16.95
N ILE A 77 6.74 3.19 -16.75
CA ILE A 77 6.79 2.06 -17.70
C ILE A 77 6.23 2.48 -19.06
N CYS A 78 5.03 3.07 -19.10
CA CYS A 78 4.42 3.52 -20.36
C CYS A 78 5.30 4.54 -21.10
N ARG A 79 5.90 5.52 -20.39
CA ARG A 79 6.80 6.48 -21.02
C ARG A 79 8.02 5.83 -21.68
N ALA A 80 8.58 4.80 -21.03
CA ALA A 80 9.72 4.07 -21.59
C ALA A 80 9.34 3.29 -22.85
N THR A 81 8.16 2.65 -22.88
CA THR A 81 7.71 1.84 -24.01
C THR A 81 7.27 2.63 -25.25
N TYR A 82 6.88 3.90 -25.10
CA TYR A 82 6.44 4.77 -26.22
C TYR A 82 7.56 5.69 -26.74
N SER A 83 8.78 5.58 -26.22
CA SER A 83 9.94 6.37 -26.66
C SER A 83 10.86 5.60 -27.62
N GLU A 84 10.44 4.41 -28.06
CA GLU A 84 11.03 3.63 -29.16
C GLU A 84 10.21 3.83 -30.45
#